data_AF-A0A7S4AMD4-F1
#
_entry.id   AF-A0A7S4AMD4-F1
#
_cell.length_a   1.000
_cell.length_b   1.000
_cell.length_c   1.000
_cell.angle_alpha   90.00
_cell.angle_beta   90.00
_cell.angle_gamma   90.00
#
_symmetry.space_group_name_H-M   'P 1'
#
loop_
_entity.id
_entity.type
_entity.pdbx_description
1 polymer ?
#
loop_
_entity_poly.entity_id
_entity_poly.type
_entity_poly.pdbx_seq_one_letter_code
_entity_poly.pdbx_strand_id
1 'polypeptide(L)'
;MTMTTDACMAEEMTYEAQIRVTRNKEKKKIASSREYGGDSSHIIYKSGIPTLRASAHRVKARAKNRKHNPKPLDRNGSETGTTWIPEEVQEERVFSYDTDQCDIKGAVINLLRDCDPEVVGYFETTTQPIDQESSSSASEEPALRLEDFRVPVSSVWRTVNGGSCEAAQKYLSDRVAMNANFLEIFDTFVTEVVLPHLKGRLVACGALEDDSIPCSFYYQRPPTLRLQPGPGWAKVRPHNDVEYGHQNGELNMWLPLTDRTLTGVDLWSETSCKKGDYHPIVANIGEVISWHGSSRKHYVNPNATVNTRVSLDFRIGVEGYYDPLWEMQGTTDDHTRKKVDI
;
A
#
# COMPACT_ATOMS: atom_id res chain seq x y z
N MET A 1 10.46 51.93 41.12
CA MET A 1 10.67 50.52 41.50
C MET A 1 9.87 49.64 40.54
N THR A 2 10.34 49.47 39.31
CA THR A 2 9.68 48.66 38.26
C THR A 2 10.72 48.26 37.21
N MET A 3 11.80 47.62 37.64
CA MET A 3 12.91 47.17 36.77
C MET A 3 13.36 45.73 37.09
N THR A 4 12.58 44.96 37.85
CA THR A 4 13.00 43.64 38.36
C THR A 4 12.10 42.47 37.93
N THR A 5 11.00 42.73 37.24
CA THR A 5 10.05 41.68 36.81
C THR A 5 10.34 41.10 35.43
N ASP A 6 10.86 41.91 34.50
CA ASP A 6 11.06 41.47 33.10
C ASP A 6 12.26 40.53 32.91
N ALA A 7 13.33 40.70 33.69
CA ALA A 7 14.50 39.82 33.62
C ALA A 7 14.19 38.41 34.17
N CYS A 8 13.37 38.33 35.23
CA CYS A 8 12.96 37.07 35.84
C CYS A 8 12.07 36.24 34.89
N MET A 9 11.13 36.91 34.22
CA MET A 9 10.25 36.29 33.22
C MET A 9 11.01 35.80 31.98
N ALA A 10 12.04 36.55 31.55
CA ALA A 10 12.89 36.15 30.43
C ALA A 10 13.70 34.89 30.75
N GLU A 11 14.31 34.81 31.93
CA GLU A 11 15.09 33.64 32.36
C GLU A 11 14.22 32.38 32.47
N GLU A 12 13.02 32.49 33.04
CA GLU A 12 12.06 31.39 33.20
C GLU A 12 11.58 30.85 31.83
N MET A 13 11.35 31.73 30.85
CA MET A 13 11.02 31.34 29.48
C MET A 13 12.16 30.61 28.77
N THR A 14 13.42 31.02 28.97
CA THR A 14 14.59 30.30 28.42
C THR A 14 14.78 28.93 29.03
N TYR A 15 14.51 28.78 30.33
CA TYR A 15 14.62 27.50 31.03
C TYR A 15 13.54 26.51 30.58
N GLU A 16 12.28 26.96 30.46
CA GLU A 16 11.18 26.17 29.89
C GLU A 16 11.45 25.76 28.43
N ALA A 17 12.03 26.66 27.62
CA ALA A 17 12.41 26.34 26.24
C ALA A 17 13.51 25.27 26.18
N GLN A 18 14.51 25.35 27.06
CA GLN A 18 15.58 24.35 27.16
C GLN A 18 15.05 23.00 27.64
N ILE A 19 14.16 22.96 28.64
CA ILE A 19 13.49 21.72 29.08
C ILE A 19 12.68 21.10 27.95
N ARG A 20 11.98 21.91 27.14
CA ARG A 20 11.19 21.44 25.99
C ARG A 20 12.06 20.87 24.88
N VAL A 21 13.22 21.47 24.60
CA VAL A 21 14.21 20.94 23.65
C VAL A 21 14.79 19.62 24.15
N THR A 22 15.13 19.52 25.44
CA THR A 22 15.67 18.29 26.04
C THR A 22 14.64 17.17 26.06
N ARG A 23 13.38 17.44 26.46
CA ARG A 23 12.27 16.48 26.35
C ARG A 23 12.00 16.05 24.91
N ASN A 24 12.16 16.93 23.92
CA ASN A 24 12.03 16.57 22.51
C ASN A 24 13.20 15.71 22.00
N LYS A 25 14.43 15.95 22.49
CA LYS A 25 15.60 15.11 22.22
C LYS A 25 15.46 13.73 22.88
N GLU A 26 14.96 13.66 24.12
CA GLU A 26 14.66 12.41 24.81
C GLU A 26 13.52 11.64 24.14
N LYS A 27 12.43 12.31 23.73
CA LYS A 27 11.35 11.69 22.94
C LYS A 27 11.84 11.15 21.59
N LYS A 28 12.78 11.84 20.93
CA LYS A 28 13.43 11.33 19.71
C LYS A 28 14.33 10.11 19.98
N LYS A 29 15.01 10.04 21.12
CA LYS A 29 15.78 8.85 21.54
C LYS A 29 14.87 7.66 21.87
N ILE A 30 13.73 7.92 22.53
CA ILE A 30 12.77 6.88 22.98
C ILE A 30 12.00 6.24 21.81
N ALA A 31 11.88 6.89 20.65
CA ALA A 31 11.18 6.32 19.49
C ALA A 31 11.96 5.21 18.76
N SER A 32 13.25 5.00 19.08
CA SER A 32 14.10 4.04 18.37
C SER A 32 14.21 2.66 19.02
N SER A 33 13.70 2.47 20.24
CA SER A 33 13.95 1.24 21.02
C SER A 33 12.73 0.61 21.71
N ARG A 34 11.51 1.12 21.48
CA ARG A 34 10.31 0.56 22.13
C ARG A 34 9.64 -0.52 21.28
N GLU A 35 9.52 -1.70 21.91
CA GLU A 35 8.79 -2.92 21.52
C GLU A 35 9.58 -4.09 20.91
N TYR A 36 10.87 -4.25 21.24
CA TYR A 36 11.52 -5.56 21.06
C TYR A 36 12.42 -5.91 22.24
N GLY A 37 12.09 -6.99 22.95
CA GLY A 37 12.84 -7.54 24.08
C GLY A 37 13.83 -8.65 23.69
N GLY A 38 14.12 -8.80 22.38
CA GLY A 38 15.04 -9.82 21.85
C GLY A 38 16.31 -9.24 21.24
N ASP A 39 17.25 -10.11 20.86
CA ASP A 39 18.47 -9.72 20.16
C ASP A 39 18.15 -9.12 18.78
N SER A 40 18.58 -7.88 18.54
CA SER A 40 18.33 -7.10 17.31
C SER A 40 19.52 -7.10 16.34
N SER A 41 20.53 -7.92 16.61
CA SER A 41 21.76 -8.05 15.82
C SER A 41 21.48 -8.42 14.35
N HIS A 42 20.46 -9.25 14.09
CA HIS A 42 20.08 -9.76 12.78
C HIS A 42 19.09 -8.88 11.99
N ILE A 43 18.52 -7.82 12.59
CA ILE A 43 17.56 -6.94 11.92
C ILE A 43 18.30 -6.00 10.96
N ILE A 44 17.96 -6.02 9.68
CA ILE A 44 18.52 -5.11 8.66
C ILE A 44 17.74 -3.79 8.67
N TYR A 45 16.41 -3.85 8.64
CA TYR A 45 15.54 -2.68 8.56
C TYR A 45 15.09 -2.22 9.97
N LYS A 46 16.04 -1.62 10.70
CA LYS A 46 15.87 -1.19 12.10
C LYS A 46 15.04 0.08 12.30
N SER A 47 14.78 0.84 11.25
CA SER A 47 13.96 2.05 11.33
C SER A 47 13.37 2.37 9.95
N GLY A 48 12.55 3.41 9.88
CA GLY A 48 11.97 3.86 8.62
C GLY A 48 10.52 3.41 8.45
N ILE A 49 10.03 3.51 7.22
CA ILE A 49 8.70 3.03 6.86
C ILE A 49 8.77 1.52 6.53
N PRO A 50 7.69 0.77 6.75
CA PRO A 50 7.68 -0.68 6.52
C PRO A 50 7.74 -1.07 5.04
N THR A 51 7.53 -0.13 4.11
CA THR A 51 7.33 -0.46 2.70
C THR A 51 7.77 0.69 1.81
N LEU A 52 8.66 0.43 0.85
CA LEU A 52 8.86 1.32 -0.29
C LEU A 52 7.67 1.14 -1.25
N ARG A 53 7.00 2.23 -1.63
CA ARG A 53 5.75 2.15 -2.41
C ARG A 53 5.73 3.13 -3.57
N ALA A 54 5.21 2.68 -4.71
CA ALA A 54 4.81 3.54 -5.83
C ALA A 54 3.39 4.06 -5.58
N SER A 55 3.25 5.17 -4.87
CA SER A 55 1.95 5.81 -4.66
C SER A 55 2.09 7.32 -4.82
N ALA A 56 1.18 7.92 -5.58
CA ALA A 56 1.04 9.36 -5.67
C ALA A 56 0.26 9.93 -4.47
N HIS A 57 -0.57 9.12 -3.79
CA HIS A 57 -1.58 9.61 -2.87
C HIS A 57 -1.04 10.24 -1.59
N ARG A 58 -1.42 11.50 -1.35
CA ARG A 58 -0.98 12.31 -0.21
C ARG A 58 -2.12 13.16 0.35
N VAL A 59 -2.46 12.90 1.61
CA VAL A 59 -3.35 13.74 2.41
C VAL A 59 -2.55 14.54 3.45
N LYS A 60 -2.57 15.87 3.36
CA LYS A 60 -1.88 16.78 4.30
C LYS A 60 -2.73 17.18 5.51
N ALA A 61 -4.04 16.94 5.47
CA ALA A 61 -4.92 17.19 6.61
C ALA A 61 -4.42 16.45 7.87
N ARG A 62 -4.55 17.04 9.06
CA ARG A 62 -4.16 16.37 10.31
C ARG A 62 -5.00 15.11 10.51
N ALA A 63 -4.39 13.99 10.92
CA ALA A 63 -5.09 12.71 11.08
C ALA A 63 -6.41 12.81 11.89
N LYS A 64 -6.43 13.62 12.96
CA LYS A 64 -7.63 13.87 13.78
C LYS A 64 -8.83 14.50 13.05
N ASN A 65 -8.58 15.11 11.88
CA ASN A 65 -9.59 15.72 11.04
C ASN A 65 -10.05 14.78 9.91
N ARG A 66 -9.41 13.62 9.74
CA ARG A 66 -9.75 12.63 8.72
C ARG A 66 -10.79 11.69 9.30
N LYS A 67 -12.06 12.11 9.25
CA LYS A 67 -13.20 11.32 9.70
C LYS A 67 -13.96 10.81 8.49
N HIS A 68 -14.53 9.62 8.61
CA HIS A 68 -15.45 9.09 7.63
C HIS A 68 -16.62 10.06 7.43
N ASN A 69 -16.81 10.53 6.20
CA ASN A 69 -18.00 11.27 5.81
C ASN A 69 -18.87 10.34 4.95
N PRO A 70 -20.00 9.84 5.48
CA PRO A 70 -20.86 8.92 4.73
C PRO A 70 -21.67 9.62 3.63
N LYS A 71 -21.67 10.95 3.60
CA LYS A 71 -22.29 11.79 2.57
C LYS A 71 -21.30 12.86 2.13
N PRO A 72 -20.25 12.48 1.38
CA PRO A 72 -19.29 13.44 0.88
C PRO A 72 -19.99 14.49 -0.01
N LEU A 73 -19.58 15.75 0.14
CA LEU A 73 -19.96 16.84 -0.74
C LEU A 73 -18.87 17.03 -1.80
N ASP A 74 -19.26 17.29 -3.04
CA ASP A 74 -18.36 17.57 -4.15
C ASP A 74 -17.65 18.93 -3.96
N ARG A 75 -16.79 19.30 -4.92
CA ARG A 75 -16.08 20.59 -4.91
C ARG A 75 -17.00 21.83 -4.92
N ASN A 76 -18.26 21.66 -5.32
CA ASN A 76 -19.25 22.73 -5.39
C ASN A 76 -20.18 22.74 -4.16
N GLY A 77 -19.97 21.84 -3.19
CA GLY A 77 -20.80 21.71 -2.00
C GLY A 77 -22.11 20.94 -2.22
N SER A 78 -22.27 20.27 -3.36
CA SER A 78 -23.43 19.41 -3.65
C SER A 78 -23.21 18.00 -3.10
N GLU A 79 -24.26 17.30 -2.68
CA GLU A 79 -24.12 15.88 -2.31
C GLU A 79 -23.64 15.09 -3.52
N THR A 80 -22.57 14.31 -3.34
CA THR A 80 -21.96 13.47 -4.39
C THR A 80 -22.87 12.33 -4.87
N GLY A 81 -24.01 12.10 -4.20
CA GLY A 81 -24.89 10.96 -4.44
C GLY A 81 -24.25 9.61 -4.11
N THR A 82 -23.02 9.60 -3.57
CA THR A 82 -22.30 8.37 -3.22
C THR A 82 -23.03 7.65 -2.10
N THR A 83 -23.24 6.37 -2.33
CA THR A 83 -23.87 5.47 -1.36
C THR A 83 -22.92 4.33 -1.06
N TRP A 84 -23.27 3.52 -0.06
CA TRP A 84 -22.54 2.30 0.19
C TRP A 84 -22.79 1.32 -0.93
N ILE A 85 -21.72 0.76 -1.49
CA ILE A 85 -21.83 -0.43 -2.34
C ILE A 85 -22.57 -1.54 -1.56
N PRO A 86 -23.38 -2.39 -2.19
CA PRO A 86 -24.17 -3.41 -1.47
C PRO A 86 -23.33 -4.23 -0.50
N GLU A 87 -23.89 -4.59 0.67
CA GLU A 87 -23.14 -5.28 1.72
C GLU A 87 -22.54 -6.61 1.23
N GLU A 88 -23.25 -7.33 0.37
CA GLU A 88 -22.81 -8.57 -0.28
C GLU A 88 -21.57 -8.37 -1.17
N VAL A 89 -21.42 -7.17 -1.72
CA VAL A 89 -20.28 -6.77 -2.56
C VAL A 89 -19.12 -6.24 -1.70
N GLN A 90 -19.40 -5.74 -0.50
CA GLN A 90 -18.37 -5.36 0.48
C GLN A 90 -17.63 -6.57 1.06
N GLU A 91 -18.24 -7.75 1.02
CA GLU A 91 -17.67 -8.96 1.60
C GLU A 91 -16.34 -9.36 0.98
N GLU A 92 -15.50 -9.95 1.84
CA GLU A 92 -14.19 -10.46 1.48
C GLU A 92 -14.31 -11.60 0.47
N ARG A 93 -13.57 -11.49 -0.62
CA ARG A 93 -13.44 -12.53 -1.65
C ARG A 93 -11.99 -12.72 -2.01
N VAL A 94 -11.62 -13.97 -2.20
CA VAL A 94 -10.37 -14.38 -2.82
C VAL A 94 -10.74 -15.12 -4.08
N PHE A 95 -10.18 -14.71 -5.21
CA PHE A 95 -10.44 -15.36 -6.48
C PHE A 95 -9.16 -15.44 -7.30
N SER A 96 -9.05 -16.49 -8.11
CA SER A 96 -7.86 -16.78 -8.90
C SER A 96 -7.94 -16.11 -10.28
N TYR A 97 -6.78 -15.92 -10.89
CA TYR A 97 -6.64 -15.56 -12.29
C TYR A 97 -5.55 -16.42 -12.95
N ASP A 98 -5.61 -16.52 -14.27
CA ASP A 98 -4.61 -17.26 -15.03
C ASP A 98 -3.33 -16.42 -15.17
N THR A 99 -2.26 -16.85 -14.50
CA THR A 99 -0.96 -16.18 -14.53
C THR A 99 -0.24 -16.32 -15.86
N ASP A 100 -0.60 -17.32 -16.68
CA ASP A 100 -0.02 -17.52 -18.01
C ASP A 100 -0.65 -16.54 -19.02
N GLN A 101 -1.91 -16.14 -18.81
CA GLN A 101 -2.59 -15.13 -19.61
C GLN A 101 -2.28 -13.70 -19.17
N CYS A 102 -2.09 -13.48 -17.87
CA CYS A 102 -1.72 -12.19 -17.30
C CYS A 102 -0.49 -12.32 -16.37
N ASP A 103 0.72 -12.32 -16.94
CA ASP A 103 1.96 -12.41 -16.16
C ASP A 103 2.34 -11.08 -15.47
N ILE A 104 1.57 -10.71 -14.46
CA ILE A 104 1.83 -9.52 -13.63
C ILE A 104 3.15 -9.68 -12.88
N LYS A 105 3.46 -10.89 -12.40
CA LYS A 105 4.68 -11.16 -11.63
C LYS A 105 5.93 -10.89 -12.47
N GLY A 106 6.00 -11.43 -13.68
CA GLY A 106 7.09 -11.19 -14.62
C GLY A 106 7.15 -9.74 -15.07
N ALA A 107 6.02 -9.08 -15.28
CA ALA A 107 5.99 -7.65 -15.58
C ALA A 107 6.62 -6.80 -14.46
N VAL A 108 6.35 -7.13 -13.19
CA VAL A 108 6.97 -6.46 -12.03
C VAL A 108 8.45 -6.79 -11.91
N ILE A 109 8.87 -8.04 -12.17
CA ILE A 109 10.30 -8.42 -12.21
C ILE A 109 11.05 -7.57 -13.24
N ASN A 110 10.55 -7.48 -14.46
CA ASN A 110 11.16 -6.69 -15.53
C ASN A 110 11.22 -5.20 -15.15
N LEU A 111 10.14 -4.65 -14.59
CA LEU A 111 10.11 -3.27 -14.10
C LEU A 111 11.18 -3.00 -13.05
N LEU A 112 11.30 -3.89 -12.06
CA LEU A 112 12.26 -3.73 -10.96
C LEU A 112 13.70 -3.95 -11.40
N ARG A 113 13.95 -4.83 -12.37
CA ARG A 113 15.28 -5.03 -12.97
C ARG A 113 15.80 -3.76 -13.64
N ASP A 114 14.90 -2.96 -14.22
CA ASP A 114 15.24 -1.72 -14.92
C ASP A 114 15.26 -0.49 -13.99
N CYS A 115 15.11 -0.67 -12.68
CA CYS A 115 15.24 0.41 -11.70
C CYS A 115 16.70 0.61 -11.28
N ASP A 116 17.02 1.82 -10.83
CA ASP A 116 18.32 2.13 -10.25
C ASP A 116 18.53 1.30 -8.95
N PRO A 117 19.60 0.48 -8.89
CA PRO A 117 19.84 -0.43 -7.76
C PRO A 117 20.13 0.28 -6.44
N GLU A 118 20.68 1.50 -6.49
CA GLU A 118 20.96 2.30 -5.29
C GLU A 118 19.72 3.05 -4.78
N VAL A 119 18.69 3.19 -5.62
CA VAL A 119 17.45 3.90 -5.30
C VAL A 119 16.32 2.96 -4.92
N VAL A 120 16.05 1.93 -5.72
CA VAL A 120 14.94 0.99 -5.50
C VAL A 120 15.45 -0.34 -5.00
N GLY A 121 16.53 -0.84 -5.58
CA GLY A 121 17.11 -2.12 -5.23
C GLY A 121 17.48 -2.98 -6.44
N TYR A 122 18.01 -4.16 -6.13
CA TYR A 122 18.48 -5.13 -7.11
C TYR A 122 18.04 -6.55 -6.72
N PHE A 123 18.07 -7.47 -7.68
CA PHE A 123 17.90 -8.89 -7.39
C PHE A 123 19.22 -9.48 -6.92
N GLU A 124 19.23 -10.08 -5.74
CA GLU A 124 20.40 -10.81 -5.27
C GLU A 124 20.56 -12.09 -6.11
N THR A 125 21.57 -12.13 -6.98
CA THR A 125 21.96 -13.35 -7.68
C THR A 125 22.45 -14.36 -6.64
N THR A 126 21.57 -15.27 -6.22
CA THR A 126 21.96 -16.31 -5.27
C THR A 126 22.93 -17.25 -5.99
N THR A 127 24.21 -17.19 -5.63
CA THR A 127 25.17 -18.27 -5.89
C THR A 127 24.89 -19.38 -4.90
N GLN A 128 23.84 -20.17 -5.13
CA GLN A 128 23.68 -21.47 -4.49
C GLN A 128 23.61 -22.48 -5.64
N PRO A 129 24.70 -23.22 -5.92
CA PRO A 129 24.59 -24.39 -6.78
C PRO A 129 23.65 -25.35 -6.05
N ILE A 130 22.50 -25.65 -6.66
CA ILE A 130 21.79 -26.86 -6.30
C ILE A 130 22.76 -27.99 -6.66
N ASP A 131 23.16 -28.78 -5.68
CA ASP A 131 23.85 -30.06 -5.91
C ASP A 131 22.95 -30.93 -6.78
N GLN A 132 23.08 -30.79 -8.09
CA GLN A 132 22.56 -31.71 -9.09
C GLN A 132 23.70 -32.01 -10.06
N GLU A 133 24.38 -33.11 -9.77
CA GLU A 133 25.00 -33.90 -10.82
C GLU A 133 23.95 -34.22 -11.90
N SER A 134 24.38 -34.08 -13.14
CA SER A 134 23.71 -34.49 -14.39
C SER A 134 22.56 -33.61 -14.90
N SER A 135 22.88 -32.67 -15.79
CA SER A 135 22.86 -32.94 -17.23
C SER A 135 22.92 -31.63 -18.02
N SER A 136 23.54 -31.72 -19.19
CA SER A 136 23.84 -30.64 -20.13
C SER A 136 22.60 -30.07 -20.83
N SER A 137 22.39 -28.76 -20.74
CA SER A 137 21.81 -27.93 -21.82
C SER A 137 21.86 -26.46 -21.44
N ALA A 138 22.20 -25.61 -22.41
CA ALA A 138 22.06 -24.14 -22.50
C ALA A 138 22.15 -23.31 -21.20
N SER A 139 23.05 -22.33 -21.21
CA SER A 139 23.12 -21.24 -20.23
C SER A 139 21.82 -20.44 -20.16
N GLU A 140 20.82 -20.95 -19.44
CA GLU A 140 19.64 -20.19 -19.04
C GLU A 140 20.02 -19.43 -17.76
N GLU A 141 19.94 -18.11 -17.80
CA GLU A 141 20.08 -17.28 -16.61
C GLU A 141 19.05 -17.74 -15.56
N PRO A 142 19.43 -17.85 -14.27
CA PRO A 142 18.52 -18.29 -13.24
C PRO A 142 17.31 -17.34 -13.16
N ALA A 143 16.10 -17.91 -13.13
CA ALA A 143 14.87 -17.14 -13.07
C ALA A 143 14.86 -16.24 -11.82
N LEU A 144 14.70 -14.93 -12.02
CA LEU A 144 14.64 -13.95 -10.94
C LEU A 144 13.39 -14.16 -10.08
N ARG A 145 13.56 -14.08 -8.76
CA ARG A 145 12.48 -14.21 -7.77
C ARG A 145 12.28 -12.89 -7.05
N LEU A 146 11.03 -12.45 -6.90
CA LEU A 146 10.69 -11.21 -6.19
C LEU A 146 11.08 -11.27 -4.70
N GLU A 147 11.07 -12.46 -4.12
CA GLU A 147 11.51 -12.76 -2.76
C GLU A 147 13.00 -12.45 -2.54
N ASP A 148 13.80 -12.49 -3.61
CA ASP A 148 15.24 -12.26 -3.60
C ASP A 148 15.60 -10.80 -3.96
N PHE A 149 14.60 -9.94 -4.16
CA PHE A 149 14.83 -8.51 -4.36
C PHE A 149 15.31 -7.84 -3.06
N ARG A 150 16.27 -6.93 -3.14
CA ARG A 150 16.88 -6.23 -1.99
C ARG A 150 16.67 -4.74 -2.11
N VAL A 151 15.94 -4.16 -1.17
CA VAL A 151 15.68 -2.71 -1.11
C VAL A 151 16.77 -2.03 -0.28
N PRO A 152 17.42 -0.94 -0.74
CA PRO A 152 18.40 -0.22 0.07
C PRO A 152 17.78 0.32 1.36
N VAL A 153 18.50 0.19 2.48
CA VAL A 153 18.01 0.67 3.80
C VAL A 153 17.72 2.17 3.77
N SER A 154 18.55 2.94 3.06
CA SER A 154 18.37 4.37 2.81
C SER A 154 17.01 4.68 2.19
N SER A 155 16.53 3.84 1.27
CA SER A 155 15.27 4.02 0.53
C SER A 155 14.01 3.80 1.35
N VAL A 156 14.12 3.23 2.56
CA VAL A 156 12.99 3.16 3.50
C VAL A 156 13.15 4.10 4.70
N TRP A 157 14.28 4.80 4.81
CA TRP A 157 14.51 5.82 5.82
C TRP A 157 14.10 7.19 5.31
N ARG A 158 13.31 7.91 6.11
CA ARG A 158 12.89 9.27 5.75
C ARG A 158 14.07 10.22 5.65
N THR A 159 13.97 11.23 4.79
CA THR A 159 15.00 12.29 4.66
C THR A 159 15.31 12.98 5.98
N VAL A 160 14.31 13.18 6.84
CA VAL A 160 14.51 13.76 8.18
C VAL A 160 15.37 12.91 9.12
N ASN A 161 15.62 11.65 8.76
CA ASN A 161 16.47 10.70 9.47
C ASN A 161 17.72 10.33 8.66
N GLY A 162 18.07 11.11 7.62
CA GLY A 162 19.25 10.88 6.79
C GLY A 162 19.09 9.82 5.69
N GLY A 163 17.86 9.39 5.38
CA GLY A 163 17.58 8.49 4.26
C GLY A 163 17.08 9.19 3.00
N SER A 164 16.66 8.39 2.02
CA SER A 164 16.22 8.82 0.68
C SER A 164 14.79 8.40 0.36
N CYS A 165 14.01 7.96 1.36
CA CYS A 165 12.69 7.36 1.16
C CYS A 165 11.73 8.17 0.29
N GLU A 166 11.60 9.48 0.52
CA GLU A 166 10.70 10.31 -0.27
C GLU A 166 11.10 10.37 -1.74
N ALA A 167 12.41 10.44 -2.03
CA ALA A 167 12.96 10.42 -3.39
C ALA A 167 12.83 9.04 -4.03
N ALA A 168 13.10 7.96 -3.29
CA ALA A 168 12.96 6.59 -3.76
C ALA A 168 11.49 6.24 -4.08
N GLN A 169 10.54 6.67 -3.25
CA GLN A 169 9.11 6.51 -3.53
C GLN A 169 8.70 7.28 -4.78
N LYS A 170 9.18 8.51 -4.95
CA LYS A 170 8.90 9.30 -6.15
C LYS A 170 9.46 8.59 -7.39
N TYR A 171 10.72 8.18 -7.35
CA TYR A 171 11.36 7.45 -8.44
C TYR A 171 10.58 6.20 -8.80
N LEU A 172 10.24 5.35 -7.82
CA LEU A 172 9.47 4.12 -8.07
C LEU A 172 8.09 4.42 -8.64
N SER A 173 7.38 5.44 -8.14
CA SER A 173 6.11 5.90 -8.72
C SER A 173 6.25 6.33 -10.18
N ASP A 174 7.29 7.10 -10.51
CA ASP A 174 7.54 7.54 -11.89
C ASP A 174 7.83 6.33 -12.80
N ARG A 175 8.65 5.37 -12.34
CA ARG A 175 8.94 4.13 -13.10
C ARG A 175 7.70 3.30 -13.37
N VAL A 176 6.82 3.15 -12.38
CA VAL A 176 5.54 2.44 -12.55
C VAL A 176 4.62 3.18 -13.52
N ALA A 177 4.50 4.51 -13.39
CA ALA A 177 3.63 5.31 -14.26
C ALA A 177 4.12 5.37 -15.72
N MET A 178 5.43 5.23 -15.96
CA MET A 178 6.04 5.30 -17.30
C MET A 178 6.20 3.93 -17.98
N ASN A 179 6.00 2.81 -17.27
CA ASN A 179 6.19 1.48 -17.83
C ASN A 179 4.94 1.02 -18.59
N ALA A 180 4.90 1.28 -19.91
CA ALA A 180 3.75 0.95 -20.76
C ALA A 180 3.41 -0.55 -20.75
N ASN A 181 4.40 -1.43 -20.82
CA ASN A 181 4.21 -2.88 -20.82
C ASN A 181 3.55 -3.38 -19.53
N PHE A 182 4.04 -2.95 -18.37
CA PHE A 182 3.43 -3.27 -17.07
C PHE A 182 1.99 -2.75 -16.99
N LEU A 183 1.75 -1.53 -17.43
CA LEU A 183 0.41 -0.93 -17.38
C LEU A 183 -0.56 -1.58 -18.36
N GLU A 184 -0.11 -2.09 -19.51
CA GLU A 184 -0.94 -2.84 -20.45
C GLU A 184 -1.36 -4.19 -19.84
N ILE A 185 -0.42 -4.95 -19.27
CA ILE A 185 -0.72 -6.21 -18.58
C ILE A 185 -1.65 -5.97 -17.38
N PHE A 186 -1.42 -4.90 -16.61
CA PHE A 186 -2.30 -4.52 -15.51
C PHE A 186 -3.70 -4.13 -16.00
N ASP A 187 -3.80 -3.36 -17.08
CA ASP A 187 -5.09 -2.97 -17.65
C ASP A 187 -5.87 -4.21 -18.12
N THR A 188 -5.23 -5.15 -18.82
CA THR A 188 -5.84 -6.43 -19.22
C THR A 188 -6.30 -7.24 -18.03
N PHE A 189 -5.49 -7.36 -16.98
CA PHE A 189 -5.91 -8.05 -15.76
C PHE A 189 -7.16 -7.41 -15.14
N VAL A 190 -7.20 -6.08 -15.06
CA VAL A 190 -8.37 -5.40 -14.52
C VAL A 190 -9.60 -5.62 -15.41
N THR A 191 -9.49 -5.43 -16.72
CA THR A 191 -10.65 -5.49 -17.64
C THR A 191 -11.16 -6.89 -17.90
N GLU A 192 -10.28 -7.89 -17.96
CA GLU A 192 -10.65 -9.27 -18.31
C GLU A 192 -10.93 -10.16 -17.09
N VAL A 193 -10.43 -9.79 -15.90
CA VAL A 193 -10.58 -10.61 -14.69
C VAL A 193 -11.36 -9.88 -13.61
N VAL A 194 -10.89 -8.71 -13.19
CA VAL A 194 -11.38 -8.08 -11.97
C VAL A 194 -12.75 -7.43 -12.18
N LEU A 195 -12.94 -6.70 -13.28
CA LEU A 195 -14.21 -6.03 -13.56
C LEU A 195 -15.34 -7.04 -13.87
N PRO A 196 -15.13 -8.11 -14.66
CA PRO A 196 -16.14 -9.14 -14.85
C PRO A 196 -16.53 -9.84 -13.55
N HIS A 197 -15.55 -10.15 -12.69
CA HIS A 197 -15.82 -10.71 -11.36
C HIS A 197 -16.70 -9.77 -10.52
N LEU A 198 -16.38 -8.48 -10.48
CA LEU A 198 -17.14 -7.49 -9.72
C LEU A 198 -18.54 -7.27 -10.30
N LYS A 199 -18.68 -7.18 -11.63
CA LYS A 199 -19.97 -7.06 -12.31
C LYS A 199 -20.87 -8.26 -12.00
N GLY A 200 -20.31 -9.47 -12.05
CA GLY A 200 -21.03 -10.69 -11.64
C GLY A 200 -21.54 -10.64 -10.21
N ARG A 201 -20.79 -10.05 -9.27
CA ARG A 201 -21.25 -9.85 -7.88
C ARG A 201 -22.40 -8.84 -7.78
N LEU A 202 -22.36 -7.76 -8.56
CA LEU A 202 -23.43 -6.76 -8.60
C LEU A 202 -24.73 -7.37 -9.15
N VAL A 203 -24.63 -8.19 -10.20
CA VAL A 203 -25.79 -8.95 -10.73
C VAL A 203 -26.31 -9.93 -9.69
N ALA A 204 -25.42 -10.69 -9.04
CA ALA A 204 -25.81 -11.71 -8.07
C ALA A 204 -26.54 -11.15 -6.83
N CYS A 205 -26.25 -9.92 -6.42
CA CYS A 205 -26.98 -9.26 -5.33
C CYS A 205 -28.16 -8.40 -5.80
N GLY A 206 -28.46 -8.35 -7.11
CA GLY A 206 -29.55 -7.57 -7.68
C GLY A 206 -29.29 -6.06 -7.73
N ALA A 207 -28.05 -5.62 -7.55
CA ALA A 207 -27.65 -4.23 -7.75
C ALA A 207 -27.52 -3.87 -9.24
N LEU A 208 -27.32 -4.87 -10.09
CA LEU A 208 -27.47 -4.78 -11.54
C LEU A 208 -28.50 -5.81 -11.98
N GLU A 209 -29.41 -5.44 -12.89
CA GLU A 209 -30.52 -6.33 -13.32
C GLU A 209 -29.99 -7.61 -13.99
N ASP A 210 -29.04 -7.47 -14.92
CA ASP A 210 -28.35 -8.57 -15.58
C ASP A 210 -26.97 -8.14 -16.12
N ASP A 211 -26.21 -9.10 -16.65
CA ASP A 211 -24.85 -8.90 -17.15
C ASP A 211 -24.77 -8.13 -18.48
N SER A 212 -25.89 -7.98 -19.19
CA SER A 212 -25.98 -7.25 -20.45
C SER A 212 -26.10 -5.74 -20.25
N ILE A 213 -26.51 -5.30 -19.05
CA ILE A 213 -26.59 -3.87 -18.71
C ILE A 213 -25.18 -3.29 -18.60
N PRO A 214 -24.86 -2.22 -19.36
CA PRO A 214 -23.57 -1.54 -19.23
C PRO A 214 -23.39 -0.96 -17.83
N CYS A 215 -22.21 -1.15 -17.24
CA CYS A 215 -21.84 -0.58 -15.96
C CYS A 215 -20.46 0.07 -16.05
N SER A 216 -20.34 1.31 -15.60
CA SER A 216 -19.06 1.98 -15.56
C SER A 216 -18.29 1.67 -14.26
N PHE A 217 -16.98 1.45 -14.41
CA PHE A 217 -16.05 1.30 -13.31
C PHE A 217 -14.89 2.30 -13.43
N TYR A 218 -14.35 2.69 -12.28
CA TYR A 218 -13.23 3.62 -12.16
C TYR A 218 -12.11 2.96 -11.37
N TYR A 219 -11.12 2.38 -12.04
CA TYR A 219 -10.01 1.74 -11.34
C TYR A 219 -8.81 2.68 -11.21
N GLN A 220 -8.13 2.58 -10.07
CA GLN A 220 -6.86 3.24 -9.83
C GLN A 220 -5.82 2.76 -10.84
N ARG A 221 -5.20 3.70 -11.56
CA ARG A 221 -4.13 3.44 -12.52
C ARG A 221 -3.13 4.59 -12.51
N PRO A 222 -1.84 4.38 -12.19
CA PRO A 222 -1.20 3.09 -11.93
C PRO A 222 -1.62 2.44 -10.59
N PRO A 223 -1.51 1.11 -10.46
CA PRO A 223 -1.65 0.44 -9.17
C PRO A 223 -0.52 0.85 -8.23
N THR A 224 -0.74 0.70 -6.92
CA THR A 224 0.31 0.89 -5.93
C THR A 224 1.18 -0.37 -5.85
N LEU A 225 2.42 -0.29 -6.32
CA LEU A 225 3.43 -1.34 -6.06
C LEU A 225 4.02 -1.17 -4.67
N ARG A 226 4.14 -2.25 -3.90
CA ARG A 226 4.68 -2.27 -2.53
C ARG A 226 5.81 -3.27 -2.39
N LEU A 227 6.95 -2.79 -1.93
CA LEU A 227 8.12 -3.58 -1.56
C LEU A 227 8.31 -3.49 -0.04
N GLN A 228 8.01 -4.57 0.68
CA GLN A 228 8.24 -4.68 2.12
C GLN A 228 9.46 -5.58 2.35
N PRO A 229 10.66 -5.00 2.49
CA PRO A 229 11.85 -5.79 2.71
C PRO A 229 11.91 -6.30 4.15
N GLY A 230 12.74 -7.31 4.38
CA GLY A 230 12.99 -7.88 5.70
C GLY A 230 14.44 -8.32 5.88
N PRO A 231 14.87 -8.65 7.11
CA PRO A 231 14.08 -8.62 8.33
C PRO A 231 13.89 -7.19 8.87
N GLY A 232 12.66 -6.83 9.19
CA GLY A 232 12.23 -5.51 9.65
C GLY A 232 11.02 -5.56 10.58
N TRP A 233 11.03 -4.72 11.61
CA TRP A 233 9.98 -4.68 12.64
C TRP A 233 8.92 -3.60 12.41
N ALA A 234 9.15 -2.71 11.44
CA ALA A 234 8.22 -1.65 11.13
C ALA A 234 6.86 -2.25 10.75
N LYS A 235 5.80 -1.73 11.36
CA LYS A 235 4.41 -2.14 11.11
C LYS A 235 3.62 -1.01 10.46
N VAL A 236 2.73 -1.37 9.54
CA VAL A 236 1.63 -0.50 9.14
C VAL A 236 0.61 -0.53 10.27
N ARG A 237 0.16 0.63 10.74
CA ARG A 237 -0.88 0.68 11.77
C ARG A 237 -2.22 0.28 11.15
N PRO A 238 -3.10 -0.42 11.90
CA PRO A 238 -4.47 -0.63 11.46
C PRO A 238 -5.13 0.71 11.12
N HIS A 239 -5.66 0.81 9.91
CA HIS A 239 -6.36 1.98 9.38
C HIS A 239 -7.45 1.51 8.43
N ASN A 240 -8.45 2.36 8.20
CA ASN A 240 -9.35 2.20 7.06
C ASN A 240 -9.09 3.31 6.05
N ASP A 241 -9.42 3.04 4.80
CA ASP A 241 -8.99 3.88 3.69
C ASP A 241 -9.80 5.18 3.61
N VAL A 242 -10.96 5.27 4.25
CA VAL A 242 -11.66 6.55 4.39
C VAL A 242 -10.86 7.58 5.19
N GLU A 243 -9.97 7.17 6.10
CA GLU A 243 -9.02 8.09 6.76
C GLU A 243 -8.04 8.74 5.76
N TYR A 244 -8.03 8.28 4.51
CA TYR A 244 -7.22 8.79 3.43
C TYR A 244 -8.06 9.27 2.25
N GLY A 245 -9.38 9.45 2.38
CA GLY A 245 -10.20 9.99 1.28
C GLY A 245 -10.63 8.96 0.25
N HIS A 246 -10.74 7.70 0.64
CA HIS A 246 -11.42 6.68 -0.16
C HIS A 246 -12.92 6.63 0.16
N GLN A 247 -13.73 6.29 -0.86
CA GLN A 247 -15.19 6.39 -0.83
C GLN A 247 -15.87 5.05 -0.51
N ASN A 248 -17.16 5.10 -0.18
CA ASN A 248 -17.99 3.92 0.14
C ASN A 248 -18.34 3.07 -1.10
N GLY A 249 -18.21 3.65 -2.29
CA GLY A 249 -18.35 2.96 -3.56
C GLY A 249 -17.03 2.37 -4.09
N GLU A 250 -15.94 2.43 -3.32
CA GLU A 250 -14.65 1.86 -3.71
C GLU A 250 -14.40 0.52 -3.01
N LEU A 251 -13.99 -0.49 -3.78
CA LEU A 251 -13.42 -1.74 -3.26
C LEU A 251 -11.90 -1.73 -3.37
N ASN A 252 -11.25 -2.32 -2.36
CA ASN A 252 -9.83 -2.59 -2.38
C ASN A 252 -9.56 -3.91 -3.09
N MET A 253 -8.53 -3.89 -3.93
CA MET A 253 -7.93 -5.08 -4.52
C MET A 253 -6.49 -5.19 -4.02
N TRP A 254 -6.09 -6.37 -3.53
CA TRP A 254 -4.72 -6.66 -3.10
C TRP A 254 -4.24 -7.96 -3.71
N LEU A 255 -3.09 -7.88 -4.37
CA LEU A 255 -2.51 -8.96 -5.15
C LEU A 255 -1.11 -9.29 -4.60
N PRO A 256 -0.93 -10.42 -3.89
CA PRO A 256 0.40 -10.91 -3.53
C PRO A 256 1.16 -11.36 -4.78
N LEU A 257 2.42 -10.96 -4.89
CA LEU A 257 3.32 -11.41 -5.97
C LEU A 257 4.47 -12.29 -5.45
N THR A 258 4.55 -12.45 -4.13
CA THR A 258 5.54 -13.27 -3.44
C THR A 258 4.86 -14.32 -2.58
N ASP A 259 5.53 -15.45 -2.39
CA ASP A 259 5.02 -16.54 -1.56
C ASP A 259 4.94 -16.12 -0.08
N ARG A 260 3.74 -16.24 0.50
CA ARG A 260 3.47 -15.93 1.90
C ARG A 260 4.18 -16.89 2.86
N THR A 261 4.49 -18.11 2.44
CA THR A 261 5.23 -19.08 3.27
C THR A 261 6.70 -18.69 3.42
N LEU A 262 7.27 -17.98 2.43
CA LEU A 262 8.63 -17.46 2.46
C LEU A 262 8.74 -16.13 3.18
N THR A 263 7.73 -15.27 3.04
CA THR A 263 7.76 -13.90 3.60
C THR A 263 7.11 -13.80 4.98
N GLY A 264 6.16 -14.68 5.29
CA GLY A 264 5.36 -14.64 6.52
C GLY A 264 4.49 -13.39 6.66
N VAL A 265 4.15 -12.71 5.57
CA VAL A 265 3.41 -11.44 5.58
C VAL A 265 2.06 -11.58 4.86
N ASP A 266 1.00 -11.24 5.58
CA ASP A 266 -0.38 -11.26 5.08
C ASP A 266 -1.04 -9.87 5.21
N LEU A 267 -2.14 -9.70 4.47
CA LEU A 267 -3.12 -8.66 4.74
C LEU A 267 -4.04 -9.11 5.87
N TRP A 268 -4.16 -8.28 6.90
CA TRP A 268 -5.06 -8.49 8.03
C TRP A 268 -6.20 -7.47 7.97
N SER A 269 -7.43 -7.90 8.17
CA SER A 269 -8.64 -7.05 8.14
C SER A 269 -9.56 -7.38 9.30
N GLU A 270 -10.35 -6.39 9.75
CA GLU A 270 -11.52 -6.64 10.61
C GLU A 270 -12.60 -7.36 9.80
N THR A 271 -13.38 -8.23 10.47
CA THR A 271 -14.53 -8.91 9.84
C THR A 271 -15.61 -7.91 9.42
N SER A 272 -15.77 -6.83 10.19
CA SER A 272 -16.67 -5.72 9.86
C SER A 272 -16.21 -4.43 10.55
N CYS A 273 -16.75 -3.31 10.08
CA CYS A 273 -16.36 -1.97 10.52
C CYS A 273 -16.37 -1.83 12.06
N LYS A 274 -15.22 -1.44 12.64
CA LYS A 274 -15.01 -1.13 14.07
C LYS A 274 -15.05 -2.33 15.03
N LYS A 275 -14.95 -3.57 14.54
CA LYS A 275 -14.92 -4.75 15.42
C LYS A 275 -13.59 -4.95 16.14
N GLY A 276 -12.46 -4.59 15.51
CA GLY A 276 -11.12 -4.84 16.05
C GLY A 276 -10.72 -6.32 16.09
N ASP A 277 -11.43 -7.21 15.39
CA ASP A 277 -11.23 -8.66 15.34
C ASP A 277 -10.43 -9.07 14.09
N TYR A 278 -9.16 -8.67 14.05
CA TYR A 278 -8.33 -8.88 12.87
C TYR A 278 -8.07 -10.36 12.58
N HIS A 279 -8.28 -10.77 11.34
CA HIS A 279 -7.88 -12.07 10.79
C HIS A 279 -7.04 -11.87 9.51
N PRO A 280 -6.14 -12.81 9.17
CA PRO A 280 -5.44 -12.77 7.91
C PRO A 280 -6.38 -13.19 6.78
N ILE A 281 -6.40 -12.42 5.69
CA ILE A 281 -7.05 -12.83 4.45
C ILE A 281 -6.00 -13.56 3.61
N VAL A 282 -6.14 -14.87 3.51
CA VAL A 282 -5.16 -15.74 2.85
C VAL A 282 -5.33 -15.70 1.34
N ALA A 283 -4.27 -15.34 0.62
CA ALA A 283 -4.18 -15.46 -0.83
C ALA A 283 -2.77 -15.92 -1.23
N ASN A 284 -2.72 -16.75 -2.27
CA ASN A 284 -1.49 -17.24 -2.90
C ASN A 284 -1.17 -16.45 -4.16
N ILE A 285 0.01 -16.70 -4.74
CA ILE A 285 0.34 -16.19 -6.06
C ILE A 285 -0.71 -16.70 -7.06
N GLY A 286 -1.21 -15.82 -7.91
CA GLY A 286 -2.33 -16.12 -8.83
C GLY A 286 -3.71 -15.89 -8.22
N GLU A 287 -3.80 -15.42 -6.98
CA GLU A 287 -5.06 -15.05 -6.33
C GLU A 287 -5.08 -13.57 -5.96
N VAL A 288 -6.25 -12.93 -6.02
CA VAL A 288 -6.47 -11.53 -5.63
C VAL A 288 -7.52 -11.46 -4.54
N ILE A 289 -7.27 -10.59 -3.57
CA ILE A 289 -8.19 -10.28 -2.48
C ILE A 289 -9.02 -9.06 -2.86
N SER A 290 -10.34 -9.18 -2.78
CA SER A 290 -11.29 -8.08 -2.86
C SER A 290 -12.00 -7.89 -1.53
N TRP A 291 -12.00 -6.68 -0.98
CA TRP A 291 -12.71 -6.35 0.26
C TRP A 291 -12.97 -4.85 0.37
N HIS A 292 -13.87 -4.47 1.28
CA HIS A 292 -14.17 -3.06 1.52
C HIS A 292 -13.24 -2.41 2.57
N GLY A 293 -12.00 -2.13 2.16
CA GLY A 293 -10.98 -1.49 3.01
C GLY A 293 -11.27 -0.03 3.37
N SER A 294 -12.18 0.64 2.66
CA SER A 294 -12.70 1.96 3.02
C SER A 294 -13.38 1.98 4.40
N SER A 295 -14.07 0.90 4.79
CA SER A 295 -14.73 0.81 6.11
C SER A 295 -14.02 -0.08 7.11
N ARG A 296 -13.50 -1.23 6.67
CA ARG A 296 -12.84 -2.22 7.53
C ARG A 296 -11.40 -1.81 7.79
N LYS A 297 -10.99 -1.75 9.06
CA LYS A 297 -9.58 -1.47 9.34
C LYS A 297 -8.74 -2.66 8.91
N HIS A 298 -7.58 -2.36 8.35
CA HIS A 298 -6.65 -3.36 7.86
C HIS A 298 -5.20 -2.92 8.05
N TYR A 299 -4.30 -3.89 8.01
CA TYR A 299 -2.85 -3.68 8.06
C TYR A 299 -2.10 -4.87 7.45
N VAL A 300 -0.78 -4.74 7.34
CA VAL A 300 0.11 -5.86 7.04
C VAL A 300 1.07 -6.05 8.22
N ASN A 301 1.34 -7.29 8.61
CA ASN A 301 2.26 -7.58 9.70
C ASN A 301 3.72 -7.26 9.31
N PRO A 302 4.63 -7.06 10.29
CA PRO A 302 6.06 -6.90 10.02
C PRO A 302 6.63 -8.09 9.25
N ASN A 303 7.67 -7.83 8.45
CA ASN A 303 8.37 -8.87 7.71
C ASN A 303 9.60 -9.30 8.50
N ALA A 304 9.47 -10.42 9.22
CA ALA A 304 10.55 -10.96 10.04
C ALA A 304 11.56 -11.81 9.25
N THR A 305 11.30 -12.08 7.97
CA THR A 305 12.13 -12.95 7.12
C THR A 305 13.16 -12.13 6.33
N VAL A 306 14.12 -12.80 5.69
CA VAL A 306 15.08 -12.14 4.77
C VAL A 306 14.50 -11.88 3.38
N ASN A 307 13.33 -12.44 3.08
CA ASN A 307 12.72 -12.35 1.77
C ASN A 307 11.88 -11.08 1.66
N THR A 308 11.98 -10.36 0.54
CA THR A 308 11.13 -9.18 0.31
C THR A 308 9.71 -9.63 -0.03
N ARG A 309 8.71 -9.06 0.63
CA ARG A 309 7.31 -9.20 0.23
C ARG A 309 6.97 -8.16 -0.84
N VAL A 310 6.44 -8.62 -1.97
CA VAL A 310 6.00 -7.75 -3.07
C VAL A 310 4.51 -7.94 -3.30
N SER A 311 3.77 -6.83 -3.42
CA SER A 311 2.33 -6.86 -3.76
C SER A 311 1.93 -5.67 -4.60
N LEU A 312 0.81 -5.79 -5.30
CA LEU A 312 0.06 -4.65 -5.84
C LEU A 312 -1.19 -4.40 -5.00
N ASP A 313 -1.56 -3.13 -4.85
CA ASP A 313 -2.89 -2.77 -4.38
C ASP A 313 -3.47 -1.62 -5.20
N PHE A 314 -4.76 -1.71 -5.49
CA PHE A 314 -5.50 -0.71 -6.25
C PHE A 314 -6.95 -0.69 -5.78
N ARG A 315 -7.71 0.28 -6.26
CA ARG A 315 -9.13 0.46 -5.90
C ARG A 315 -9.98 0.47 -7.15
N ILE A 316 -11.23 0.05 -7.00
CA ILE A 316 -12.26 0.11 -8.04
C ILE A 316 -13.47 0.84 -7.49
N GLY A 317 -13.76 2.00 -8.04
CA GLY A 317 -15.02 2.72 -7.84
C GLY A 317 -16.10 2.17 -8.77
N VAL A 318 -17.31 1.98 -8.24
CA VAL A 318 -18.48 1.51 -9.00
C VAL A 318 -19.44 2.66 -9.26
N GLU A 319 -19.85 2.85 -10.52
CA GLU A 319 -20.84 3.86 -10.87
C GLU A 319 -22.13 3.74 -10.06
N GLY A 320 -22.74 4.88 -9.71
CA GLY A 320 -23.89 4.95 -8.81
C GLY A 320 -23.53 4.90 -7.32
N TYR A 321 -22.36 4.35 -6.97
CA TYR A 321 -21.86 4.30 -5.58
C TYR A 321 -20.63 5.19 -5.37
N TYR A 322 -19.92 5.51 -6.45
CA TYR A 322 -18.65 6.23 -6.47
C TYR A 322 -18.75 7.52 -7.29
N ASP A 323 -18.17 8.62 -6.76
CA ASP A 323 -18.06 9.89 -7.48
C ASP A 323 -16.60 10.14 -7.88
N PRO A 324 -16.25 10.07 -9.18
CA PRO A 324 -14.88 10.29 -9.64
C PRO A 324 -14.39 11.73 -9.50
N LEU A 325 -15.27 12.70 -9.20
CA LEU A 325 -14.94 14.11 -9.03
C LEU A 325 -14.82 14.52 -7.57
N TRP A 326 -15.17 13.63 -6.63
CA TRP A 326 -15.04 13.91 -5.21
C TRP A 326 -13.59 13.79 -4.74
N GLU A 327 -13.15 14.73 -3.90
CA GLU A 327 -11.83 14.71 -3.26
C GLU A 327 -11.96 15.11 -1.79
N MET A 328 -11.29 14.36 -0.90
CA MET A 328 -11.20 14.75 0.51
C MET A 328 -10.48 16.09 0.67
N GLN A 329 -11.03 16.97 1.50
CA GLN A 329 -10.39 18.23 1.84
C GLN A 329 -8.96 18.03 2.38
N GLY A 330 -7.98 18.67 1.73
CA GLY A 330 -6.57 18.61 2.11
C GLY A 330 -5.78 17.45 1.53
N THR A 331 -6.36 16.72 0.57
CA THR A 331 -5.63 15.92 -0.41
C THR A 331 -4.81 16.87 -1.29
N THR A 332 -3.56 16.47 -1.61
CA THR A 332 -2.69 17.26 -2.50
C THR A 332 -2.31 16.52 -3.75
N ASP A 333 -2.41 15.20 -3.72
CA ASP A 333 -2.16 14.30 -4.82
C ASP A 333 -3.11 13.13 -4.58
N ASP A 334 -4.02 12.86 -5.52
CA ASP A 334 -4.91 11.70 -5.47
C ASP A 334 -4.51 10.70 -6.57
N HIS A 335 -5.01 9.48 -6.46
CA HIS A 335 -4.85 8.46 -7.47
C HIS A 335 -5.50 8.88 -8.80
N THR A 336 -4.74 8.80 -9.88
CA THR A 336 -5.32 8.81 -11.23
C THR A 336 -6.16 7.56 -11.44
N ARG A 337 -7.25 7.69 -12.20
CA ARG A 337 -8.21 6.62 -12.45
C ARG A 337 -8.50 6.50 -13.93
N LYS A 338 -8.76 5.27 -14.39
CA LYS A 338 -9.24 4.99 -15.75
C LYS A 338 -10.70 4.55 -15.66
N LYS A 339 -11.56 5.21 -16.45
CA LYS A 339 -12.96 4.81 -16.62
C LYS A 339 -13.01 3.68 -17.65
N VAL A 340 -13.79 2.65 -17.36
CA VAL A 340 -14.12 1.57 -18.29
C VAL A 340 -15.60 1.26 -18.18
N ASP A 341 -16.25 1.08 -19.34
CA ASP A 341 -17.64 0.67 -19.46
C ASP A 341 -17.65 -0.78 -19.94
N ILE A 342 -18.25 -1.71 -19.18
CA ILE A 342 -18.38 -3.15 -19.53
C ILE A 342 -19.80 -3.67 -19.43
#